data_AF-A0A935MWT7-F1
#
_entry.id   AF-A0A935MWT7-F1
#
_cell.length_a   1.000
_cell.length_b   1.000
_cell.length_c   1.000
_cell.angle_alpha   90.00
_cell.angle_beta   90.00
_cell.angle_gamma   90.00
#
_symmetry.space_group_name_H-M   'P 1'
#
loop_
_entity.id
_entity.type
_entity.pdbx_description
1 polymer ?
#
loop_
_entity_poly.entity_id
_entity_poly.type
_entity_poly.pdbx_seq_one_letter_code
_entity_poly.pdbx_strand_id
1 'polypeptide(L)'
;MFSQLGIAPVSGGSYTLSLWGVATQSLLAQSTISNVTGGSWNWVDLQSSVMLTSGQNYLVMGIGNDSNQSYYFSSNLPSSWFPTGDIDYVDMKYCNNCNANTYPVNTLNGFQYGLVDIGYTIGEVKGSIPEPASLALLGLGLVGLVASRRRKTA
;
A
#
# COMPACT_ATOMS: atom_id res chain seq x y z
N MET A 1 3.84 -5.97 -3.47
CA MET A 1 3.83 -6.85 -2.29
C MET A 1 3.65 -5.98 -1.05
N PHE A 2 2.77 -6.39 -0.15
CA PHE A 2 2.44 -5.63 1.06
C PHE A 2 3.21 -6.22 2.23
N SER A 3 4.00 -5.37 2.88
CA SER A 3 4.96 -5.82 3.89
C SER A 3 4.80 -5.10 5.22
N GLN A 4 4.05 -4.00 5.27
CA GLN A 4 3.92 -3.18 6.47
C GLN A 4 2.49 -2.70 6.70
N LEU A 5 2.13 -2.48 7.95
CA LEU A 5 0.93 -1.76 8.36
C LEU A 5 1.32 -0.51 9.13
N GLY A 6 0.59 0.57 8.88
CA GLY A 6 0.82 1.89 9.47
C GLY A 6 -0.32 2.33 10.38
N ILE A 7 0.00 3.11 11.40
CA ILE A 7 -0.96 3.80 12.26
C ILE A 7 -0.48 5.19 12.65
N ALA A 8 -1.39 6.16 12.70
CA ALA A 8 -1.14 7.50 13.24
C ALA A 8 -2.20 7.89 14.29
N PRO A 9 -2.11 7.36 15.52
CA PRO A 9 -3.09 7.65 16.56
C PRO A 9 -2.83 9.00 17.22
N VAL A 10 -3.75 9.44 18.09
CA VAL A 10 -3.58 10.67 18.87
C VAL A 10 -2.57 10.46 20.01
N SER A 11 -2.67 9.33 20.70
CA SER A 11 -1.83 8.99 21.84
C SER A 11 -0.85 7.86 21.52
N GLY A 12 0.29 7.85 22.21
CA GLY A 12 1.21 6.72 22.11
C GLY A 12 0.70 5.45 22.81
N GLY A 13 1.46 4.35 22.67
CA GLY A 13 1.14 3.07 23.31
C GLY A 13 1.46 1.86 22.45
N SER A 14 0.81 0.73 22.73
CA SER A 14 0.82 -0.45 21.86
C SER A 14 -0.50 -0.59 21.10
N TYR A 15 -0.41 -0.88 19.80
CA TYR A 15 -1.57 -1.08 18.94
C TYR A 15 -1.41 -2.37 18.15
N THR A 16 -2.52 -3.07 17.94
CA THR A 16 -2.59 -4.22 17.04
C THR A 16 -3.27 -3.81 15.75
N LEU A 17 -2.56 -4.00 14.64
CA LEU A 17 -2.98 -3.68 13.28
C LEU A 17 -3.36 -4.96 12.57
N SER A 18 -4.53 -4.96 11.93
CA SER A 18 -5.09 -6.13 11.24
C SER A 18 -5.48 -5.77 9.82
N LEU A 19 -5.09 -6.63 8.87
CA LEU A 19 -5.45 -6.55 7.46
C LEU A 19 -6.53 -7.60 7.15
N TRP A 20 -7.62 -7.16 6.55
CA TRP A 20 -8.79 -7.99 6.25
C TRP A 20 -9.10 -7.98 4.76
N GLY A 21 -9.54 -9.13 4.23
CA GLY A 21 -10.22 -9.21 2.95
C GLY A 21 -11.68 -8.81 3.13
N VAL A 22 -12.16 -7.80 2.40
CA VAL A 22 -13.52 -7.26 2.60
C VAL A 22 -14.59 -8.23 2.10
N ALA A 23 -14.39 -8.86 0.93
CA ALA A 23 -15.38 -9.77 0.35
C ALA A 23 -15.61 -11.03 1.20
N THR A 24 -14.56 -11.54 1.84
CA THR A 24 -14.58 -12.78 2.63
C THR A 24 -14.67 -12.53 4.14
N GLN A 25 -14.49 -11.29 4.58
CA GLN A 25 -14.37 -10.91 6.00
C GLN A 25 -13.29 -11.72 6.74
N SER A 26 -12.25 -12.15 6.04
CA SER A 26 -11.19 -13.00 6.59
C SER A 26 -9.98 -12.17 7.00
N LEU A 27 -9.41 -12.50 8.17
CA LEU A 27 -8.14 -11.92 8.63
C LEU A 27 -7.01 -12.48 7.75
N LEU A 28 -6.29 -11.58 7.07
CA LEU A 28 -5.19 -11.93 6.17
C LEU A 28 -3.83 -11.80 6.84
N ALA A 29 -3.65 -10.77 7.67
CA ALA A 29 -2.44 -10.56 8.45
C ALA A 29 -2.74 -9.71 9.68
N GLN A 30 -1.89 -9.85 10.71
CA GLN A 30 -1.96 -9.04 11.92
C GLN A 30 -0.55 -8.83 12.48
N SER A 31 -0.26 -7.63 12.94
CA SER A 31 0.99 -7.27 13.62
C SER A 31 0.70 -6.36 14.80
N THR A 32 1.49 -6.48 15.86
CA THR A 32 1.45 -5.56 17.00
C THR A 32 2.65 -4.64 16.95
N ILE A 33 2.39 -3.34 17.05
CA ILE A 33 3.42 -2.31 17.21
C ILE A 33 3.44 -1.84 18.66
N SER A 34 4.64 -1.73 19.22
CA SER A 34 4.88 -1.20 20.57
C SER A 34 5.60 0.14 20.48
N ASN A 35 5.48 0.95 21.53
CA ASN A 35 6.12 2.28 21.62
C ASN A 35 5.70 3.24 20.50
N VAL A 36 4.44 3.21 20.10
CA VAL A 36 3.87 4.14 19.14
C VAL A 36 3.98 5.57 19.67
N THR A 37 4.40 6.49 18.82
CA THR A 37 4.38 7.93 19.10
C THR A 37 3.09 8.53 18.56
N GLY A 38 2.27 9.11 19.44
CA GLY A 38 1.04 9.81 19.05
C GLY A 38 1.31 11.02 18.16
N GLY A 39 0.38 11.33 17.26
CA GLY A 39 0.49 12.45 16.32
C GLY A 39 1.42 12.23 15.13
N SER A 40 2.02 11.04 15.00
CA SER A 40 2.95 10.68 13.92
C SER A 40 2.60 9.33 13.31
N TRP A 41 3.05 9.09 12.07
CA TRP A 41 2.97 7.75 11.46
C TRP A 41 3.97 6.79 12.11
N ASN A 42 3.51 5.59 12.44
CA ASN A 42 4.31 4.51 12.98
C ASN A 42 4.02 3.25 12.14
N TRP A 43 5.06 2.53 11.75
CA TRP A 43 4.98 1.41 10.84
C TRP A 43 5.52 0.14 11.48
N VAL A 44 4.90 -1.00 11.18
CA VAL A 44 5.34 -2.32 11.62
C VAL A 44 5.33 -3.30 10.45
N ASP A 45 6.38 -4.12 10.38
CA ASP A 45 6.48 -5.19 9.39
C ASP A 45 5.45 -6.30 9.68
N LEU A 46 4.93 -6.88 8.62
CA LEU A 46 4.19 -8.13 8.66
C LEU A 46 5.17 -9.31 8.77
N GLN A 47 4.83 -10.31 9.58
CA GLN A 47 5.62 -11.55 9.68
C GLN A 47 5.74 -12.28 8.34
N SER A 48 4.73 -12.13 7.48
CA SER A 48 4.72 -12.66 6.13
C SER A 48 4.03 -11.64 5.24
N SER A 49 4.62 -11.40 4.07
CA SER A 49 4.05 -10.48 3.11
C SER A 49 2.74 -11.00 2.56
N VAL A 50 1.79 -10.10 2.30
CA VAL A 50 0.49 -10.42 1.70
C VAL A 50 0.46 -9.94 0.26
N MET A 51 -0.01 -10.79 -0.65
CA MET A 51 -0.32 -10.39 -2.02
C MET A 51 -1.76 -9.91 -2.10
N LEU A 52 -1.96 -8.67 -2.51
CA LEU A 52 -3.29 -8.14 -2.82
C LEU A 52 -3.55 -8.25 -4.32
N THR A 53 -4.82 -8.44 -4.66
CA THR A 53 -5.29 -8.57 -6.03
C THR A 53 -5.92 -7.26 -6.47
N SER A 54 -5.57 -6.78 -7.66
CA SER A 54 -6.18 -5.58 -8.22
C SER A 54 -7.71 -5.73 -8.35
N GLY A 55 -8.44 -4.67 -8.07
CA GLY A 55 -9.92 -4.65 -8.08
C GLY A 55 -10.58 -5.29 -6.86
N GLN A 56 -9.80 -5.72 -5.84
CA GLN A 56 -10.34 -6.21 -4.57
C GLN A 56 -10.24 -5.15 -3.47
N ASN A 57 -11.18 -5.21 -2.53
CA ASN A 57 -11.21 -4.32 -1.38
C ASN A 57 -10.54 -4.97 -0.16
N TYR A 58 -9.72 -4.18 0.51
CA TYR A 58 -9.02 -4.56 1.72
C TYR A 58 -9.24 -3.51 2.79
N LEU A 59 -9.16 -3.96 4.04
CA LEU A 59 -9.39 -3.11 5.20
C LEU A 59 -8.25 -3.26 6.18
N VAL A 60 -7.70 -2.13 6.63
CA VAL A 60 -6.82 -2.08 7.79
C VAL A 60 -7.61 -1.60 8.98
N MET A 61 -7.39 -2.22 10.13
CA MET A 61 -7.93 -1.80 11.42
C MET A 61 -6.82 -1.70 12.43
N GLY A 62 -6.78 -0.60 13.19
CA GLY A 62 -5.90 -0.44 14.35
C GLY A 62 -6.73 -0.45 15.63
N ILE A 63 -6.36 -1.33 16.57
CA ILE A 63 -6.96 -1.40 17.91
C ILE A 63 -5.88 -1.08 18.94
N GLY A 64 -6.22 -0.19 19.87
CA GLY A 64 -5.39 0.07 21.03
C GLY A 64 -5.42 -1.09 22.04
N ASN A 65 -4.25 -1.46 22.56
CA ASN A 65 -4.09 -2.51 23.57
C ASN A 65 -4.13 -2.01 25.04
N ASP A 66 -4.18 -0.69 25.26
CA ASP A 66 -4.18 -0.05 26.58
C ASP A 66 -5.36 0.92 26.72
N SER A 67 -5.81 1.17 27.97
CA SER A 67 -7.02 1.96 28.26
C SER A 67 -6.92 3.47 27.97
N ASN A 68 -5.71 4.00 27.77
CA ASN A 68 -5.48 5.44 27.58
C ASN A 68 -5.32 5.84 26.11
N GLN A 69 -5.63 4.92 25.19
CA GLN A 69 -5.37 5.12 23.78
C GLN A 69 -6.55 5.76 23.07
N SER A 70 -6.22 6.64 22.13
CA SER A 70 -7.17 7.52 21.47
C SER A 70 -6.83 7.67 19.99
N TYR A 71 -7.86 7.96 19.22
CA TYR A 71 -7.82 8.05 17.76
C TYR A 71 -8.45 9.37 17.30
N TYR A 72 -8.11 9.79 16.08
CA TYR A 72 -8.75 10.93 15.45
C TYR A 72 -10.18 10.57 15.02
N PHE A 73 -11.15 11.43 15.38
CA PHE A 73 -12.53 11.32 14.93
C PHE A 73 -12.99 12.68 14.39
N SER A 74 -13.18 12.78 13.08
CA SER A 74 -13.53 14.05 12.43
C SER A 74 -14.01 13.83 11.00
N SER A 75 -14.82 14.76 10.50
CA SER A 75 -15.12 14.90 9.06
C SER A 75 -14.08 15.73 8.30
N ASN A 76 -13.19 16.39 9.02
CA ASN A 76 -12.24 17.37 8.49
C ASN A 76 -10.82 16.94 8.80
N LEU A 77 -10.31 15.93 8.08
CA LEU A 77 -8.91 15.50 8.18
C LEU A 77 -8.12 15.94 6.92
N PRO A 78 -6.83 16.27 7.04
CA PRO A 78 -5.99 16.61 5.89
C PRO A 78 -5.94 15.46 4.88
N SER A 79 -5.96 15.78 3.59
CA SER A 79 -5.85 14.79 2.51
C SER A 79 -4.56 13.98 2.57
N SER A 80 -3.49 14.52 3.16
CA SER A 80 -2.19 13.86 3.35
C SER A 80 -2.22 12.66 4.31
N TRP A 81 -3.34 12.42 4.99
CA TRP A 81 -3.53 11.28 5.90
C TRP A 81 -4.28 10.12 5.24
N PHE A 82 -4.73 10.28 4.01
CA PHE A 82 -5.39 9.24 3.23
C PHE A 82 -4.38 8.60 2.27
N PRO A 83 -4.57 7.31 1.92
CA PRO A 83 -3.75 6.64 0.92
C PRO A 83 -3.71 7.43 -0.39
N THR A 84 -2.55 7.45 -1.04
CA THR A 84 -2.34 8.04 -2.37
C THR A 84 -1.66 7.03 -3.28
N GLY A 85 -1.93 7.03 -4.58
CA GLY A 85 -1.27 6.16 -5.55
C GLY A 85 -2.22 5.09 -6.12
N ASP A 86 -1.79 3.82 -6.11
CA ASP A 86 -2.53 2.71 -6.72
C ASP A 86 -3.66 2.16 -5.84
N ILE A 87 -3.84 2.72 -4.65
CA ILE A 87 -4.85 2.32 -3.68
C ILE A 87 -5.82 3.48 -3.50
N ASP A 88 -7.05 3.23 -3.89
CA ASP A 88 -8.15 4.17 -3.66
C ASP A 88 -8.73 3.98 -2.25
N TYR A 89 -8.94 5.09 -1.55
CA TYR A 89 -9.70 5.09 -0.31
C TYR A 89 -11.19 5.02 -0.62
N VAL A 90 -11.84 3.91 -0.26
CA VAL A 90 -13.25 3.66 -0.62
C VAL A 90 -14.22 4.01 0.50
N ASP A 91 -13.96 3.52 1.72
CA ASP A 91 -14.90 3.62 2.84
C ASP A 91 -14.15 3.53 4.19
N MET A 92 -14.73 4.15 5.21
CA MET A 92 -14.30 4.02 6.59
C MET A 92 -15.14 2.94 7.27
N LYS A 93 -14.50 2.06 8.05
CA LYS A 93 -15.22 1.19 8.99
C LYS A 93 -14.71 1.33 10.41
N TYR A 94 -15.61 1.09 11.36
CA TYR A 94 -15.30 1.03 12.77
C TYR A 94 -16.12 -0.06 13.47
N CYS A 95 -15.77 -0.32 14.72
CA CYS A 95 -16.55 -1.19 15.59
C CYS A 95 -16.48 -0.70 17.03
N ASN A 96 -17.54 -0.95 17.79
CA ASN A 96 -17.61 -0.69 19.21
C ASN A 96 -17.45 -2.02 19.96
N ASN A 97 -16.72 -2.00 21.09
CA ASN A 97 -16.51 -3.19 21.94
C ASN A 97 -15.92 -4.39 21.17
N CYS A 98 -15.07 -4.12 20.20
CA CYS A 98 -14.38 -5.12 19.40
C CYS A 98 -12.90 -5.23 19.78
N ASN A 99 -12.26 -6.31 19.34
CA ASN A 99 -10.81 -6.48 19.42
C ASN A 99 -10.21 -6.63 18.02
N ALA A 100 -8.89 -6.77 17.95
CA ALA A 100 -8.17 -6.89 16.68
C ALA A 100 -8.62 -8.08 15.79
N ASN A 101 -9.32 -9.07 16.35
CA ASN A 101 -9.82 -10.26 15.65
C ASN A 101 -11.30 -10.16 15.26
N THR A 102 -11.92 -8.98 15.41
CA THR A 102 -13.32 -8.75 15.05
C THR A 102 -13.38 -7.91 13.78
N TYR A 103 -14.06 -8.41 12.73
CA TYR A 103 -14.23 -7.64 11.50
C TYR A 103 -15.14 -6.42 11.76
N PRO A 104 -14.72 -5.19 11.44
CA PRO A 104 -15.54 -4.00 11.65
C PRO A 104 -16.64 -3.89 10.60
N VAL A 105 -17.89 -3.70 11.04
CA VAL A 105 -19.07 -3.65 10.17
C VAL A 105 -19.76 -2.29 10.11
N ASN A 106 -19.50 -1.41 11.07
CA ASN A 106 -20.16 -0.10 11.12
C ASN A 106 -19.44 0.89 10.21
N THR A 107 -20.22 1.81 9.64
CA THR A 107 -19.71 2.91 8.80
C THR A 107 -20.34 4.22 9.26
N LEU A 108 -19.69 5.34 8.97
CA LEU A 108 -20.25 6.67 9.21
C LEU A 108 -19.89 7.58 8.05
N ASN A 109 -20.90 8.02 7.31
CA ASN A 109 -20.69 8.81 6.10
C ASN A 109 -20.07 10.17 6.44
N GLY A 110 -18.98 10.52 5.76
CA GLY A 110 -18.31 11.80 5.88
C GLY A 110 -17.45 11.94 7.13
N PHE A 111 -17.18 10.86 7.87
CA PHE A 111 -16.32 10.87 9.05
C PHE A 111 -15.21 9.83 8.92
N GLN A 112 -14.07 10.14 9.54
CA GLN A 112 -12.96 9.22 9.70
C GLN A 112 -12.85 8.75 11.15
N TYR A 113 -12.55 7.46 11.33
CA TYR A 113 -12.36 6.82 12.63
C TYR A 113 -10.95 6.23 12.72
N GLY A 114 -10.02 7.03 13.22
CA GLY A 114 -8.60 6.69 13.26
C GLY A 114 -7.89 6.74 11.91
N LEU A 115 -6.58 6.56 11.96
CA LEU A 115 -5.69 6.66 10.81
C LEU A 115 -4.83 5.41 10.74
N VAL A 116 -4.98 4.69 9.64
CA VAL A 116 -4.24 3.47 9.34
C VAL A 116 -3.91 3.45 7.86
N ASP A 117 -2.84 2.74 7.51
CA ASP A 117 -2.39 2.66 6.12
C ASP A 117 -1.68 1.32 5.86
N ILE A 118 -1.42 1.02 4.59
CA ILE A 118 -0.68 -0.16 4.16
C ILE A 118 0.62 0.28 3.47
N GLY A 119 1.74 -0.21 3.98
CA GLY A 119 3.05 0.00 3.37
C GLY A 119 3.27 -1.07 2.32
N TYR A 120 3.43 -0.63 1.07
CA TYR A 120 3.55 -1.54 -0.07
C TYR A 120 4.69 -1.14 -0.99
N THR A 121 5.25 -2.15 -1.65
CA THR A 121 6.14 -1.97 -2.79
C THR A 121 5.42 -2.49 -4.03
N ILE A 122 5.35 -1.70 -5.09
CA ILE A 122 4.99 -2.23 -6.39
C ILE A 122 6.22 -2.98 -6.88
N GLY A 123 6.10 -4.29 -7.11
CA GLY A 123 7.19 -5.00 -7.80
C GLY A 123 7.35 -4.37 -9.18
N GLU A 124 8.58 -4.24 -9.68
CA GLU A 124 8.78 -3.80 -11.06
C GLU A 124 7.85 -4.59 -11.97
N VAL A 125 7.04 -3.89 -12.75
CA VAL A 125 6.29 -4.52 -13.84
C VAL A 125 7.36 -5.03 -14.80
N LYS A 126 7.78 -6.28 -14.66
CA LYS A 126 8.50 -6.99 -15.72
C LYS A 126 7.53 -7.27 -16.85
N GLY A 127 7.11 -6.21 -17.53
CA GLY A 127 6.22 -6.23 -18.68
C GLY A 127 6.95 -5.67 -19.88
N SER A 128 7.44 -6.60 -20.72
CA SER A 128 7.77 -6.46 -22.15
C SER A 128 8.68 -5.29 -22.54
N ILE A 129 9.91 -5.50 -22.99
CA ILE A 129 10.25 -6.08 -24.31
C ILE A 129 11.69 -6.63 -24.22
N PRO A 130 11.98 -7.91 -24.57
CA PRO A 130 13.32 -8.25 -25.03
C PRO A 130 13.50 -7.55 -26.37
N GLU A 131 14.42 -6.60 -26.53
CA GLU A 131 14.73 -6.03 -27.84
C GLU A 131 15.54 -7.05 -28.66
N PRO A 132 15.01 -7.69 -29.72
CA PRO A 132 15.82 -8.59 -30.52
C PRO A 132 16.07 -8.03 -31.94
N ALA A 133 15.63 -6.82 -32.29
CA ALA A 133 15.69 -6.37 -33.69
C ALA A 133 15.93 -4.87 -33.94
N SER A 134 15.52 -3.96 -33.05
CA SER A 134 15.60 -2.51 -33.33
C SER A 134 17.03 -1.96 -33.29
N LEU A 135 17.87 -2.44 -32.37
CA LEU A 135 19.30 -2.11 -32.33
C LEU A 135 20.08 -2.73 -33.51
N ALA A 136 19.68 -3.92 -33.95
CA ALA A 136 20.32 -4.57 -35.09
C ALA A 136 20.02 -3.84 -36.41
N LEU A 137 18.80 -3.30 -36.60
CA LEU A 137 18.45 -2.55 -37.81
C LEU A 137 19.13 -1.17 -37.88
N LEU A 138 19.29 -0.46 -36.75
CA LEU A 138 20.07 0.78 -36.72
C LEU A 138 21.57 0.52 -36.97
N GLY A 139 22.10 -0.58 -36.42
CA GLY A 139 23.49 -0.99 -36.65
C GLY A 139 23.79 -1.41 -38.09
N LEU A 140 22.88 -2.18 -38.71
CA LEU A 140 23.02 -2.60 -40.11
C LEU A 140 22.79 -1.45 -41.11
N GLY A 141 21.89 -0.51 -40.81
CA GLY A 141 21.65 0.67 -41.65
C GLY A 141 22.87 1.60 -41.78
N LEU A 142 23.62 1.79 -40.69
CA LEU A 142 24.84 2.60 -40.69
C LEU A 142 26.03 1.89 -41.37
N VAL A 143 26.20 0.58 -41.15
CA VAL A 143 27.27 -0.20 -41.77
C VAL A 143 27.08 -0.33 -43.28
N GLY A 144 25.85 -0.50 -43.76
CA GLY A 144 25.52 -0.50 -45.19
C GLY A 144 25.86 0.83 -45.89
N LEU A 145 25.60 1.96 -45.24
CA LEU A 145 25.91 3.28 -45.77
C LEU A 145 27.44 3.53 -45.86
N VAL A 146 28.21 3.10 -44.85
CA VAL A 146 29.67 3.26 -44.87
C VAL A 146 30.34 2.35 -45.92
N ALA A 147 29.84 1.13 -46.11
CA ALA A 147 30.35 0.22 -47.14
C ALA A 147 30.04 0.72 -48.57
N SER A 148 28.91 1.41 -48.78
CA SER A 148 28.52 1.95 -50.10
C SER A 148 29.41 3.10 -50.60
N ARG A 149 30.13 3.80 -49.70
CA ARG A 149 31.00 4.93 -50.07
C ARG A 149 32.41 4.53 -50.53
N ARG A 150 32.81 3.25 -50.43
CA ARG A 150 34.17 2.78 -50.79
C ARG A 150 34.34 2.15 -52.18
N ARG A 151 33.38 2.31 -53.11
CA ARG A 151 33.56 1.91 -54.52
C ARG A 151 33.50 3.10 -55.48
N LYS A 152 34.63 3.79 -55.59
CA LYS A 152 35.19 4.50 -56.75
C LYS A 152 36.57 4.94 -56.28
N THR A 153 37.68 4.54 -56.89
CA THR A 153 38.02 4.75 -58.31
C THR A 153 39.05 3.70 -58.75
N ALA A 154 39.00 3.37 -60.05
CA ALA A 154 40.06 2.70 -60.80
C ALA A 154 41.34 3.55 -60.90
#